data_AF-A0A385MZF6-F1
#
_entry.id   AF-A0A385MZF6-F1
#
_cell.length_a   1.000
_cell.length_b   1.000
_cell.length_c   1.000
_cell.angle_alpha   90.00
_cell.angle_beta   90.00
_cell.angle_gamma   90.00
#
_symmetry.space_group_name_H-M   'P 1'
#
loop_
_entity.id
_entity.type
_entity.pdbx_description
1 polymer ?
#
loop_
_entity_poly.entity_id
_entity_poly.type
_entity_poly.pdbx_seq_one_letter_code
_entity_poly.pdbx_strand_id
1 'polypeptide(L)'
;MAFRNEDDKQAYWKENLSLLAKLLVIWFAVSFGAGIIFADALNQIQFFGFKLGFWFAQQGSIYVFVVLIFVYMAKMNALDKKYGVDEE
;
A
#
# COMPACT_ATOMS: atom_id res chain seq x y z
N MET A 1 0.62 26.54 -2.61
CA MET A 1 1.77 25.86 -1.96
C MET A 1 3.08 26.55 -2.32
N ALA A 2 3.71 27.27 -1.40
CA ALA A 2 5.05 27.83 -1.58
C ALA A 2 6.04 27.02 -0.73
N PHE A 3 6.76 26.09 -1.36
CA PHE A 3 7.85 25.39 -0.69
C PHE A 3 8.92 26.42 -0.26
N ARG A 4 9.40 26.33 0.98
CA ARG A 4 10.36 27.30 1.56
C ARG A 4 11.71 27.33 0.84
N ASN A 5 12.11 26.22 0.20
CA ASN A 5 13.32 26.09 -0.60
C ASN A 5 13.19 24.97 -1.65
N GLU A 6 14.03 24.99 -2.69
CA GLU A 6 14.10 23.89 -3.69
C GLU A 6 14.47 22.54 -3.06
N ASP A 7 15.30 22.55 -2.00
CA ASP A 7 15.68 21.36 -1.24
C ASP A 7 14.47 20.67 -0.58
N ASP A 8 13.50 21.45 -0.09
CA ASP A 8 12.27 20.91 0.54
C ASP A 8 11.38 20.23 -0.50
N LYS A 9 11.31 20.76 -1.73
CA LYS A 9 10.62 20.09 -2.85
C LYS A 9 11.27 18.74 -3.17
N GLN A 10 12.59 18.71 -3.27
CA GLN A 10 13.31 17.47 -3.59
C GLN A 10 13.17 16.42 -2.49
N ALA A 11 13.23 16.85 -1.22
CA ALA A 11 13.03 15.96 -0.08
C ALA A 11 11.60 15.38 -0.04
N TYR A 12 10.59 16.22 -0.25
CA TYR A 12 9.19 15.79 -0.35
C TYR A 12 8.97 14.79 -1.48
N TRP A 13 9.49 15.09 -2.67
CA TRP A 13 9.40 14.19 -3.83
C TRP A 13 10.05 12.83 -3.56
N LYS A 14 11.25 12.83 -2.97
CA LYS A 14 11.98 11.60 -2.63
C LYS A 14 11.25 10.77 -1.58
N GLU A 15 10.66 11.40 -0.57
CA GLU A 15 9.83 10.72 0.44
C GLU A 15 8.56 10.14 -0.19
N ASN A 16 7.87 10.89 -1.06
CA ASN A 16 6.69 10.38 -1.74
C ASN A 16 7.03 9.18 -2.66
N LEU A 17 8.14 9.26 -3.38
CA LEU A 17 8.65 8.14 -4.17
C LEU A 17 9.00 6.92 -3.29
N SER A 18 9.55 7.15 -2.09
CA SER A 18 9.80 6.08 -1.11
C SER A 18 8.51 5.46 -0.58
N LEU A 19 7.47 6.26 -0.34
CA LEU A 19 6.15 5.78 0.06
C LEU A 19 5.54 4.90 -1.04
N LEU A 20 5.55 5.37 -2.29
CA LEU A 20 5.07 4.61 -3.45
C LEU A 20 5.85 3.30 -3.62
N ALA A 21 7.18 3.33 -3.50
CA ALA A 21 8.01 2.13 -3.58
C ALA A 21 7.66 1.12 -2.48
N LYS A 22 7.44 1.58 -1.24
CA LYS A 22 7.00 0.71 -0.12
C LYS A 22 5.62 0.10 -0.38
N LEU A 23 4.67 0.89 -0.88
CA LEU A 23 3.33 0.43 -1.23
C LEU A 23 3.38 -0.63 -2.33
N LEU A 24 4.20 -0.43 -3.36
CA LEU A 24 4.41 -1.41 -4.43
C LEU A 24 5.04 -2.71 -3.91
N VAL A 25 6.02 -2.62 -3.00
CA VAL A 25 6.63 -3.80 -2.38
C VAL A 25 5.60 -4.57 -1.54
N ILE A 26 4.77 -3.88 -0.75
CA ILE A 26 3.71 -4.53 0.03
C ILE A 26 2.67 -5.14 -0.91
N TRP A 27 2.25 -4.41 -1.94
CA TRP A 27 1.32 -4.91 -2.94
C TRP A 27 1.85 -6.18 -3.63
N PHE A 28 3.13 -6.19 -4.01
CA PHE A 28 3.79 -7.35 -4.58
C PHE A 28 3.87 -8.50 -3.58
N ALA A 29 4.31 -8.23 -2.35
CA ALA A 29 4.42 -9.22 -1.29
C ALA A 29 3.07 -9.85 -0.94
N VAL A 30 1.99 -9.08 -0.94
CA VAL A 30 0.65 -9.60 -0.65
C VAL A 30 0.09 -10.35 -1.86
N SER A 31 0.18 -9.79 -3.07
CA SER A 31 -0.34 -10.45 -4.28
C SER A 31 0.40 -11.76 -4.58
N PHE A 32 1.74 -11.75 -4.48
CA PHE A 32 2.59 -12.90 -4.77
C PHE A 32 2.75 -13.83 -3.56
N GLY A 33 2.98 -13.27 -2.38
CA GLY A 33 3.18 -14.04 -1.15
C GLY A 33 1.89 -14.71 -0.67
N ALA A 34 0.78 -13.99 -0.56
CA ALA A 34 -0.50 -14.59 -0.16
C ALA A 34 -1.14 -15.42 -1.29
N GLY A 35 -0.97 -14.98 -2.55
CA GLY A 35 -1.59 -15.64 -3.71
C GLY A 35 -0.86 -16.88 -4.24
N ILE A 36 0.45 -17.04 -4.00
CA ILE A 36 1.24 -18.15 -4.57
C ILE A 36 1.98 -18.93 -3.47
N ILE A 37 2.77 -18.26 -2.63
CA ILE A 37 3.61 -18.94 -1.62
C ILE A 37 2.76 -19.53 -0.48
N PHE A 38 1.85 -18.71 0.06
CA PHE A 38 0.92 -19.14 1.11
C PHE A 38 -0.37 -19.74 0.53
N ALA A 39 -0.49 -19.85 -0.79
CA ALA A 39 -1.69 -20.40 -1.43
C ALA A 39 -2.01 -21.80 -0.93
N ASP A 40 -1.00 -22.68 -0.79
CA ASP A 40 -1.21 -24.04 -0.29
C ASP A 40 -1.61 -24.08 1.19
N ALA A 41 -1.02 -23.23 2.04
CA ALA A 41 -1.41 -23.11 3.44
C ALA A 41 -2.82 -22.52 3.60
N LEU A 42 -3.16 -21.51 2.80
CA LEU A 42 -4.48 -20.88 2.76
C LEU A 42 -5.54 -21.80 2.13
N ASN A 43 -5.16 -22.67 1.20
CA ASN A 43 -6.05 -23.65 0.59
C ASN A 43 -6.49 -24.75 1.57
N GLN A 44 -5.75 -24.96 2.68
CA GLN A 44 -6.20 -25.84 3.77
C GLN A 44 -7.36 -25.22 4.56
N ILE A 45 -7.50 -23.90 4.54
CA ILE A 45 -8.60 -23.19 5.17
C ILE A 45 -9.70 -22.98 4.14
N GLN A 46 -10.81 -23.68 4.31
CA GLN A 46 -11.99 -23.45 3.48
C GLN A 46 -12.79 -22.27 4.05
N PHE A 47 -12.95 -21.22 3.25
CA PHE A 47 -13.76 -20.06 3.62
C PHE A 47 -15.02 -20.07 2.77
N PHE A 48 -16.18 -20.19 3.42
CA PHE A 48 -17.49 -20.23 2.75
C PHE A 48 -17.64 -21.35 1.70
N GLY A 49 -16.89 -22.46 1.83
CA GLY A 49 -16.92 -23.58 0.88
C GLY A 49 -15.95 -23.48 -0.29
N PHE A 50 -15.16 -22.40 -0.36
CA PHE A 50 -14.12 -22.18 -1.38
C PHE A 50 -12.73 -22.14 -0.74
N LYS A 51 -11.69 -22.50 -1.51
CA LYS A 51 -10.31 -22.43 -1.02
C LYS A 51 -9.90 -20.96 -0.85
N LEU A 52 -9.40 -20.61 0.33
CA LEU A 52 -9.04 -19.21 0.65
C LEU A 52 -7.97 -18.66 -0.30
N GLY A 53 -7.01 -19.47 -0.73
CA GLY A 53 -6.01 -19.07 -1.73
C GLY A 53 -6.63 -18.64 -3.06
N PHE A 54 -7.68 -19.34 -3.51
CA PHE A 54 -8.40 -19.00 -4.74
C PHE A 54 -9.20 -17.70 -4.59
N TRP A 55 -9.88 -17.52 -3.45
CA TRP A 55 -10.57 -16.26 -3.14
C TRP A 55 -9.59 -15.08 -3.09
N PHE A 56 -8.40 -15.30 -2.52
CA PHE A 56 -7.39 -14.26 -2.42
C PHE A 56 -6.82 -13.85 -3.80
N ALA A 57 -6.63 -14.83 -4.68
CA ALA A 57 -6.20 -14.60 -6.07
C ALA A 57 -7.22 -13.79 -6.89
N GLN A 58 -8.51 -13.93 -6.59
CA GLN A 58 -9.59 -13.36 -7.40
C GLN A 58 -10.20 -12.07 -6.83
N GLN A 59 -10.38 -11.99 -5.51
CA GLN A 59 -11.00 -10.84 -4.82
C GLN A 59 -10.14 -10.32 -3.67
N GLY A 60 -9.22 -11.11 -3.09
CA GLY A 60 -8.37 -10.64 -1.99
C GLY A 60 -7.46 -9.48 -2.40
N SER A 61 -6.92 -9.51 -3.62
CA SER A 61 -6.00 -8.47 -4.13
C SER A 61 -6.65 -7.08 -4.20
N ILE A 62 -7.94 -6.99 -4.55
CA ILE A 62 -8.64 -5.69 -4.61
C ILE A 62 -8.86 -5.10 -3.21
N TYR A 63 -9.19 -5.92 -2.20
CA TYR A 63 -9.31 -5.45 -0.82
C TYR A 63 -7.98 -4.94 -0.27
N VAL A 64 -6.89 -5.67 -0.54
CA VAL A 64 -5.54 -5.25 -0.17
C VAL A 64 -5.20 -3.92 -0.84
N PHE A 65 -5.53 -3.77 -2.12
CA PHE A 65 -5.31 -2.52 -2.85
C PHE A 65 -6.05 -1.34 -2.20
N VAL A 66 -7.32 -1.52 -1.82
CA VAL A 66 -8.08 -0.48 -1.10
C VAL A 66 -7.44 -0.13 0.24
N VAL A 67 -7.01 -1.13 1.02
CA VAL A 67 -6.29 -0.89 2.30
C VAL A 67 -5.00 -0.10 2.06
N LEU A 68 -4.25 -0.43 1.01
CA LEU A 68 -3.03 0.29 0.65
C LEU A 68 -3.30 1.75 0.28
N ILE A 69 -4.42 2.05 -0.38
CA ILE A 69 -4.84 3.44 -0.66
C ILE A 69 -5.08 4.22 0.64
N PHE A 70 -5.79 3.64 1.60
CA PHE A 70 -6.01 4.29 2.91
C PHE A 70 -4.69 4.51 3.66
N VAL A 71 -3.79 3.52 3.64
CA VAL A 71 -2.45 3.66 4.25
C VAL A 71 -1.66 4.74 3.55
N TYR A 72 -1.70 4.82 2.22
CA TYR A 72 -1.07 5.90 1.46
C TYR A 72 -1.62 7.26 1.87
N MET A 73 -2.95 7.45 1.89
CA MET A 73 -3.57 8.71 2.32
C MET A 73 -3.13 9.12 3.73
N ALA A 74 -3.14 8.19 4.69
CA ALA A 74 -2.72 8.48 6.06
C ALA A 74 -1.22 8.86 6.14
N LYS A 75 -0.36 8.21 5.35
CA LYS A 75 1.07 8.53 5.24
C LYS A 75 1.31 9.86 4.53
N MET A 76 0.53 10.16 3.50
CA MET A 76 0.59 11.40 2.75
C MET A 76 0.20 12.57 3.64
N ASN A 77 -0.91 12.48 4.39
CA ASN A 77 -1.29 13.50 5.38
C ASN A 77 -0.20 13.71 6.44
N ALA A 78 0.47 12.65 6.89
CA ALA A 78 1.59 12.78 7.81
C ALA A 78 2.81 13.45 7.18
N LEU A 79 3.04 13.23 5.88
CA LEU A 79 4.10 13.87 5.10
C LEU A 79 3.80 15.36 4.87
N ASP A 80 2.57 15.68 4.48
CA ASP A 80 2.11 17.06 4.27
C ASP A 80 2.24 17.86 5.57
N LYS A 81 1.82 17.29 6.71
CA LYS A 81 2.03 17.88 8.04
C LYS A 81 3.50 18.07 8.41
N LYS A 82 4.38 17.13 8.02
CA LYS A 82 5.83 17.21 8.27
C LYS A 82 6.49 18.34 7.49
N TYR A 83 6.03 18.59 6.26
CA TYR A 83 6.57 19.64 5.40
C TYR A 83 5.77 20.96 5.48
N GLY A 84 4.75 21.03 6.34
CA GLY A 84 3.91 22.23 6.51
C GLY A 84 3.11 22.57 5.25
N VAL A 85 2.82 21.58 4.42
CA VAL A 85 1.92 21.67 3.27
C VAL A 85 0.50 21.27 3.73
N ASP A 86 0.09 21.72 4.92
CA ASP A 86 -1.33 21.72 5.25
C ASP A 86 -1.95 22.84 4.43
N GLU A 87 -2.74 22.45 3.41
CA GLU A 87 -3.71 23.37 2.83
C GLU A 87 -4.76 23.66 3.91
N GLU A 88 -5.09 24.94 4.11
CA GLU A 88 -6.24 25.37 4.90
C GLU A 88 -7.53 24.68 4.45
#